data_AF-A0A6A6MAA5-F1
#
_entry.id   AF-A0A6A6MAA5-F1
#
_cell.length_a   1.000
_cell.length_b   1.000
_cell.length_c   1.000
_cell.angle_alpha   90.00
_cell.angle_beta   90.00
_cell.angle_gamma   90.00
#
_symmetry.space_group_name_H-M   'P 1'
#
loop_
_entity.id
_entity.type
_entity.pdbx_description
1 polymer ?
#
loop_
_entity_poly.entity_id
_entity_poly.type
_entity_poly.pdbx_seq_one_letter_code
_entity_poly.pdbx_strand_id
1 'polypeptide(L)'
;MGARRKSSNASEELQCQVILEELSANIGKYWCQRYLLFSRFDSGIQMDEEGWFSVTPEPIARHHALRCDSDIIIDCFAGVGGNAIQFAQRHSLLVTSLGGPDYAKVKTYNIMRMLKPHDGYFLFNTAKKIAHKIVMFLPRNVDLNQLAELSLSADHPWSLEVEKNFLNGKLKAVTAYFSATTVEGNESP
;
A
#
# COMPACT_ATOMS: atom_id res chain seq x y z
N MET A 1 -43.86 -34.24 -10.34
CA MET A 1 -42.40 -34.31 -10.58
C MET A 1 -41.98 -32.99 -11.20
N GLY A 2 -41.03 -32.19 -10.72
CA GLY A 2 -40.22 -32.22 -9.52
C GLY A 2 -39.81 -30.79 -9.16
N ALA A 3 -39.77 -30.47 -7.87
CA ALA A 3 -39.22 -29.22 -7.37
C ALA A 3 -37.68 -29.32 -7.39
N ARG A 4 -37.03 -28.56 -8.27
CA ARG A 4 -35.56 -28.57 -8.42
C ARG A 4 -34.95 -27.35 -7.72
N ARG A 5 -34.26 -27.66 -6.62
CA ARG A 5 -33.04 -27.02 -6.08
C ARG A 5 -33.11 -25.52 -5.74
N LYS A 6 -33.37 -25.24 -4.47
CA LYS A 6 -33.08 -23.96 -3.77
C LYS A 6 -32.19 -24.19 -2.52
N SER A 7 -31.34 -25.24 -2.51
CA SER A 7 -30.66 -25.68 -1.28
C SER A 7 -29.14 -25.43 -1.23
N SER A 8 -28.52 -24.80 -2.23
CA SER A 8 -27.07 -24.53 -2.21
C SER A 8 -26.69 -23.21 -1.55
N ASN A 9 -27.48 -22.15 -1.71
CA ASN A 9 -27.11 -20.82 -1.20
C ASN A 9 -27.18 -20.69 0.33
N ALA A 10 -28.11 -21.38 0.98
CA ALA A 10 -28.29 -21.26 2.43
C ALA A 10 -27.10 -21.84 3.22
N SER A 11 -26.41 -22.84 2.67
CA SER A 11 -25.25 -23.46 3.32
C SER A 11 -23.99 -22.58 3.20
N GLU A 12 -23.81 -21.89 2.06
CA GLU A 12 -22.71 -20.93 1.86
C GLU A 12 -22.93 -19.64 2.65
N GLU A 13 -24.18 -19.17 2.75
CA GLU A 13 -24.54 -18.02 3.61
C GLU A 13 -24.29 -18.34 5.08
N LEU A 14 -24.67 -19.53 5.55
CA LEU A 14 -24.43 -19.97 6.91
C LEU A 14 -22.94 -20.18 7.19
N GLN A 15 -22.16 -20.70 6.22
CA GLN A 15 -20.70 -20.76 6.32
C GLN A 15 -20.08 -19.38 6.37
N CYS A 16 -20.54 -18.43 5.56
CA CYS A 16 -20.10 -17.03 5.64
C CYS A 16 -20.43 -16.42 7.00
N GLN A 17 -21.57 -16.76 7.60
CA GLN A 17 -22.01 -16.24 8.89
C GLN A 17 -21.16 -16.78 10.05
N VAL A 18 -20.84 -18.08 10.03
CA VAL A 18 -19.93 -18.72 11.00
C VAL A 18 -18.50 -18.20 10.84
N ILE A 19 -18.02 -18.03 9.60
CA ILE A 19 -16.71 -17.41 9.31
C ILE A 19 -16.67 -15.95 9.78
N LEU A 20 -17.78 -15.20 9.64
CA LEU A 20 -17.89 -13.80 10.11
C LEU A 20 -18.02 -13.68 11.63
N GLU A 21 -18.47 -14.73 12.33
CA GLU A 21 -18.48 -14.78 13.79
C GLU A 21 -17.11 -15.21 14.37
N GLU A 22 -16.34 -16.03 13.67
CA GLU A 22 -14.96 -16.37 14.02
C GLU A 22 -13.94 -15.28 13.63
N LEU A 23 -14.13 -14.61 12.49
CA LEU A 23 -13.36 -13.42 12.14
C LEU A 23 -13.85 -12.27 13.02
N SER A 24 -12.99 -11.80 13.93
CA SER A 24 -13.29 -10.65 14.80
C SER A 24 -14.04 -9.54 14.06
N ALA A 25 -14.95 -8.81 14.75
CA ALA A 25 -15.72 -7.71 14.18
C ALA A 25 -14.88 -6.69 13.37
N ASN A 26 -13.57 -6.65 13.62
CA ASN A 26 -12.59 -5.85 12.89
C ASN A 26 -12.35 -6.31 11.44
N ILE A 27 -12.39 -7.62 11.14
CA ILE A 27 -12.13 -8.12 9.79
C ILE A 27 -13.40 -8.13 8.92
N GLY A 28 -14.58 -8.30 9.51
CA GLY A 28 -15.85 -8.35 8.74
C GLY A 28 -16.03 -7.17 7.77
N LYS A 29 -15.61 -5.96 8.16
CA LYS A 29 -15.57 -4.79 7.27
C LYS A 29 -14.68 -4.99 6.04
N TYR A 30 -13.52 -5.62 6.18
CA TYR A 30 -12.58 -5.88 5.08
C TYR A 30 -13.06 -7.05 4.23
N TRP A 31 -13.67 -8.07 4.83
CA TRP A 31 -14.31 -9.18 4.11
C TRP A 31 -15.41 -8.69 3.15
N CYS A 32 -16.26 -7.76 3.60
CA CYS A 32 -17.27 -7.13 2.75
C CYS A 32 -16.66 -6.31 1.60
N GLN A 33 -15.39 -5.91 1.71
CA GLN A 33 -14.64 -5.18 0.69
C GLN A 33 -13.62 -6.09 -0.04
N ARG A 34 -13.64 -7.42 0.14
CA ARG A 34 -12.59 -8.32 -0.37
C ARG A 34 -12.35 -8.20 -1.88
N TYR A 35 -13.40 -7.99 -2.68
CA TYR A 35 -13.27 -7.77 -4.13
C TYR A 35 -12.66 -6.43 -4.53
N LEU A 36 -12.63 -5.47 -3.61
CA LEU A 36 -11.91 -4.20 -3.76
C LEU A 36 -10.42 -4.35 -3.39
N LEU A 37 -10.10 -5.30 -2.52
CA LEU A 37 -8.73 -5.66 -2.16
C LEU A 37 -8.09 -6.52 -3.26
N PHE A 38 -8.83 -7.52 -3.74
CA PHE A 38 -8.49 -8.35 -4.89
C PHE A 38 -9.73 -8.67 -5.72
N SER A 39 -9.81 -8.20 -6.96
CA SER A 39 -10.93 -8.45 -7.88
C SER A 39 -11.14 -9.94 -8.15
N ARG A 40 -10.05 -10.73 -8.09
CA ARG A 40 -10.05 -12.18 -8.24
C ARG A 40 -9.98 -12.94 -6.91
N PHE A 41 -10.55 -12.38 -5.84
CA PHE A 41 -10.49 -13.00 -4.50
C PHE A 41 -10.87 -14.50 -4.50
N ASP A 42 -11.99 -14.85 -5.16
CA ASP A 42 -12.48 -16.23 -5.22
C ASP A 42 -11.65 -17.16 -6.12
N SER A 43 -10.61 -16.65 -6.78
CA SER A 43 -9.63 -17.48 -7.51
C SER A 43 -8.57 -18.10 -6.59
N GLY A 44 -8.84 -18.19 -5.28
CA GLY A 44 -7.96 -18.82 -4.29
C GLY A 44 -7.01 -17.86 -3.57
N ILE A 45 -7.34 -16.56 -3.49
CA ILE A 45 -6.57 -15.62 -2.68
C ILE A 45 -6.63 -16.04 -1.21
N GLN A 46 -5.47 -16.05 -0.56
CA GLN A 46 -5.34 -16.29 0.87
C GLN A 46 -4.86 -15.02 1.56
N MET A 47 -5.36 -14.80 2.78
CA MET A 47 -5.08 -13.63 3.58
C MET A 47 -4.76 -14.08 5.00
N ASP A 48 -3.67 -13.57 5.57
CA ASP A 48 -3.42 -13.64 7.00
C ASP A 48 -4.11 -12.48 7.73
N GLU A 49 -4.05 -12.50 9.06
CA GLU A 49 -4.69 -11.47 9.89
C GLU A 49 -4.16 -10.07 9.55
N GLU A 50 -2.84 -9.91 9.44
CA GLU A 50 -2.21 -8.61 9.14
C GLU A 50 -2.58 -8.10 7.75
N GLY A 51 -2.58 -8.98 6.75
CA GLY A 51 -2.89 -8.66 5.36
C GLY A 51 -4.25 -8.02 5.20
N TRP A 52 -5.26 -8.41 5.99
CA TRP A 52 -6.57 -7.76 5.95
C TRP A 52 -6.52 -6.27 6.29
N PHE A 53 -5.58 -5.85 7.13
CA PHE A 53 -5.43 -4.46 7.56
C PHE A 53 -4.44 -3.67 6.71
N SER A 54 -3.42 -4.33 6.17
CA SER A 54 -2.28 -3.69 5.51
C SER A 54 -2.32 -3.76 3.99
N VAL A 55 -3.09 -4.69 3.39
CA VAL A 55 -3.13 -4.85 1.93
C VAL A 55 -3.59 -3.56 1.26
N THR A 56 -2.84 -3.15 0.24
CA THR A 56 -3.22 -2.00 -0.58
C THR A 56 -4.37 -2.40 -1.50
N PRO A 57 -5.51 -1.68 -1.49
CA PRO A 57 -6.62 -1.97 -2.39
C PRO A 57 -6.20 -1.98 -3.85
N GLU A 58 -6.71 -2.94 -4.62
CA GLU A 58 -6.29 -3.20 -6.00
C GLU A 58 -6.32 -1.94 -6.91
N PRO A 59 -7.32 -1.04 -6.85
CA PRO A 59 -7.30 0.17 -7.67
C PRO A 59 -6.11 1.10 -7.37
N ILE A 60 -5.70 1.20 -6.10
CA ILE A 60 -4.56 2.03 -5.67
C ILE A 60 -3.25 1.36 -6.10
N ALA A 61 -3.13 0.05 -5.85
CA ALA A 61 -1.95 -0.71 -6.26
C ALA A 61 -1.72 -0.66 -7.79
N ARG A 62 -2.80 -0.75 -8.58
CA ARG A 62 -2.76 -0.61 -10.03
C ARG A 62 -2.33 0.79 -10.47
N HIS A 63 -2.83 1.83 -9.80
CA HIS A 63 -2.43 3.22 -10.06
C HIS A 63 -0.93 3.41 -9.80
N HIS A 64 -0.40 2.90 -8.68
CA HIS A 64 1.04 2.93 -8.42
C HIS A 64 1.85 2.22 -9.52
N ALA A 65 1.43 1.03 -9.94
CA ALA A 65 2.08 0.29 -11.02
C ALA A 65 2.02 0.97 -12.39
N LEU A 66 1.05 1.87 -12.62
CA LEU A 66 0.98 2.68 -13.85
C LEU A 66 1.88 3.92 -13.78
N ARG A 67 2.09 4.47 -12.58
CA ARG A 67 2.80 5.73 -12.35
C ARG A 67 4.30 5.56 -12.16
N CYS A 68 4.69 4.40 -11.66
CA CYS A 68 6.08 4.00 -11.64
C CYS A 68 6.41 3.43 -13.03
N ASP A 69 7.48 3.89 -13.64
CA ASP A 69 7.98 3.43 -14.94
C ASP A 69 9.48 3.17 -14.74
N SER A 70 9.86 1.93 -14.44
CA SER A 70 11.25 1.59 -14.07
C SER A 70 11.57 0.12 -14.29
N ASP A 71 12.73 -0.23 -14.82
CA ASP A 71 13.02 -1.63 -15.18
C ASP A 71 13.06 -2.61 -13.99
N ILE A 72 13.45 -2.14 -12.79
CA ILE A 72 13.65 -2.97 -11.59
C ILE A 72 12.83 -2.44 -10.42
N ILE A 73 12.26 -3.38 -9.66
CA ILE A 73 11.34 -3.14 -8.53
C ILE A 73 11.85 -3.83 -7.29
N ILE A 74 11.82 -3.12 -6.17
CA ILE A 74 12.08 -3.68 -4.85
C ILE A 74 10.90 -3.29 -3.96
N ASP A 75 9.99 -4.24 -3.73
CA ASP A 75 8.94 -4.11 -2.73
C ASP A 75 9.48 -4.56 -1.37
N CYS A 76 9.84 -3.59 -0.52
CA CYS A 76 10.45 -3.87 0.78
C CYS A 76 9.48 -4.46 1.81
N PHE A 77 8.17 -4.31 1.64
CA PHE A 77 7.16 -4.85 2.56
C PHE A 77 5.92 -5.34 1.79
N ALA A 78 6.13 -6.39 0.99
CA ALA A 78 5.12 -6.91 0.07
C ALA A 78 3.83 -7.41 0.76
N GLY A 79 3.91 -7.82 2.04
CA GLY A 79 2.79 -8.42 2.77
C GLY A 79 2.17 -9.58 1.99
N VAL A 80 0.84 -9.59 1.87
CA VAL A 80 0.08 -10.56 1.06
C VAL A 80 0.13 -10.28 -0.46
N GLY A 81 0.95 -9.33 -0.91
CA GLY A 81 1.28 -9.14 -2.32
C GLY A 81 0.38 -8.18 -3.11
N GLY A 82 -0.42 -7.34 -2.46
CA GLY A 82 -1.35 -6.42 -3.14
C GLY A 82 -0.68 -5.53 -4.19
N ASN A 83 0.45 -4.90 -3.84
CA ASN A 83 1.24 -4.10 -4.78
C ASN A 83 2.11 -4.98 -5.69
N ALA A 84 2.81 -5.97 -5.11
CA ALA A 84 3.68 -6.88 -5.85
C ALA A 84 2.98 -7.53 -7.06
N ILE A 85 1.70 -7.91 -6.94
CA ILE A 85 0.92 -8.47 -8.05
C ILE A 85 0.73 -7.46 -9.19
N GLN A 86 0.46 -6.19 -8.89
CA GLN A 86 0.26 -5.16 -9.93
C GLN A 86 1.59 -4.76 -10.59
N PHE A 87 2.69 -4.82 -9.84
CA PHE A 87 4.05 -4.63 -10.35
C PHE A 87 4.59 -5.82 -11.12
N ALA A 88 4.22 -7.05 -10.78
CA ALA A 88 4.59 -8.20 -11.62
C ALA A 88 4.03 -8.08 -13.04
N GLN A 89 2.98 -7.28 -13.22
CA GLN A 89 2.40 -6.96 -14.52
C GLN A 89 3.07 -5.75 -15.20
N ARG A 90 3.95 -5.00 -14.50
CA ARG A 90 4.58 -3.74 -14.96
C ARG A 90 5.92 -3.46 -14.26
N HIS A 91 7.00 -3.31 -15.03
CA HIS A 91 8.32 -2.96 -14.50
C HIS A 91 8.28 -1.57 -13.77
N SER A 92 8.39 -1.51 -12.42
CA SER A 92 8.45 -0.25 -11.62
C SER A 92 8.76 -0.32 -10.09
N LEU A 93 9.66 0.50 -9.53
CA LEU A 93 10.03 0.50 -8.08
C LEU A 93 9.00 1.12 -7.10
N LEU A 94 8.71 0.45 -5.96
CA LEU A 94 7.89 0.96 -4.85
C LEU A 94 8.35 0.42 -3.48
N VAL A 95 8.50 1.28 -2.48
CA VAL A 95 8.57 0.88 -1.06
C VAL A 95 7.18 1.06 -0.44
N THR A 96 6.44 -0.04 -0.24
CA THR A 96 5.02 0.05 0.19
C THR A 96 4.72 -0.72 1.47
N SER A 97 3.60 -0.33 2.07
CA SER A 97 2.93 -0.80 3.28
C SER A 97 3.79 -0.97 4.53
N LEU A 98 3.92 0.13 5.25
CA LEU A 98 4.21 0.13 6.68
C LEU A 98 2.95 0.59 7.41
N GLY A 99 2.09 -0.34 7.82
CA GLY A 99 0.88 0.05 8.52
C GLY A 99 -0.05 -1.10 8.92
N GLY A 100 -0.05 -1.40 10.22
CA GLY A 100 -1.16 -2.06 10.90
C GLY A 100 -2.22 -1.05 11.36
N PRO A 101 -3.36 -1.48 11.93
CA PRO A 101 -4.50 -0.60 12.22
C PRO A 101 -4.21 0.50 13.27
N ASP A 102 -3.12 0.41 14.01
CA ASP A 102 -2.81 1.28 15.14
C ASP A 102 -2.55 2.74 14.76
N TYR A 103 -2.13 3.04 13.52
CA TYR A 103 -1.97 4.43 13.09
C TYR A 103 -3.26 5.24 13.16
N ALA A 104 -4.43 4.57 13.14
CA ALA A 104 -5.73 5.23 13.25
C ALA A 104 -6.02 5.76 14.67
N LYS A 105 -5.27 5.29 15.67
CA LYS A 105 -5.41 5.71 17.08
C LYS A 105 -4.70 7.02 17.39
N VAL A 106 -3.85 7.50 16.49
CA VAL A 106 -3.10 8.75 16.65
C VAL A 106 -3.58 9.83 15.70
N LYS A 107 -3.48 11.10 16.11
CA LYS A 107 -3.85 12.24 15.25
C LYS A 107 -2.88 12.44 14.09
N THR A 108 -1.58 12.29 14.37
CA THR A 108 -0.49 12.47 13.40
C THR A 108 0.43 11.25 13.47
N TYR A 109 0.70 10.64 12.32
CA TYR A 109 1.60 9.52 12.21
C TYR A 109 3.02 10.02 11.95
N ASN A 110 3.90 9.81 12.93
CA ASN A 110 5.29 10.27 12.90
C ASN A 110 6.20 9.17 12.34
N ILE A 111 6.69 9.35 11.11
CA ILE A 111 7.50 8.33 10.42
C ILE A 111 8.88 8.13 11.05
N MET A 112 9.35 9.07 11.88
CA MET A 112 10.63 8.95 12.57
C MET A 112 10.56 8.06 13.81
N ARG A 113 9.36 7.83 14.36
CA ARG A 113 9.18 7.12 15.64
C ARG A 113 8.27 5.90 15.54
N MET A 114 7.24 5.99 14.70
CA MET A 114 6.16 5.01 14.61
C MET A 114 6.36 4.01 13.48
N LEU A 115 7.26 4.31 12.54
CA LEU A 115 7.64 3.39 11.48
C LEU A 115 8.55 2.32 12.05
N LYS A 116 8.19 1.06 11.83
CA LYS A 116 8.87 -0.12 12.38
C LYS A 116 9.08 -1.15 11.26
N PRO A 117 10.16 -1.94 11.30
CA PRO A 117 11.17 -2.03 12.38
C PRO A 117 12.14 -0.84 12.43
N HIS A 118 12.31 -0.14 11.30
CA HIS A 118 13.18 1.03 11.18
C HIS A 118 12.38 2.30 10.89
N ASP A 119 12.96 3.44 11.26
CA ASP A 119 12.36 4.74 11.01
C ASP A 119 12.42 5.17 9.53
N GLY A 120 11.65 6.19 9.19
CA GLY A 120 11.56 6.72 7.82
C GLY A 120 12.88 7.26 7.29
N TYR A 121 13.73 7.80 8.17
CA TYR A 121 15.04 8.34 7.81
C TYR A 121 15.99 7.22 7.38
N PHE A 122 16.07 6.15 8.16
CA PHE A 122 16.86 4.97 7.84
C PHE A 122 16.42 4.33 6.53
N LEU A 123 15.11 4.12 6.35
CA LEU A 123 14.56 3.51 5.14
C LEU A 123 14.82 4.38 3.89
N PHE A 124 14.58 5.69 3.99
CA PHE A 124 14.87 6.62 2.90
C PHE A 124 16.36 6.61 2.54
N ASN A 125 17.25 6.76 3.52
CA ASN A 125 18.70 6.80 3.27
C ASN A 125 19.26 5.49 2.74
N THR A 126 18.66 4.36 3.11
CA THR A 126 19.04 3.05 2.55
C THR A 126 18.56 2.93 1.11
N ALA A 127 17.30 3.26 0.83
CA ALA A 127 16.72 3.18 -0.51
C ALA A 127 17.42 4.12 -1.51
N LYS A 128 17.82 5.32 -1.07
CA LYS A 128 18.56 6.30 -1.90
C LYS A 128 19.88 5.75 -2.47
N LYS A 129 20.49 4.77 -1.80
CA LYS A 129 21.74 4.14 -2.27
C LYS A 129 21.53 3.17 -3.42
N ILE A 130 20.28 2.76 -3.65
CA ILE A 130 19.92 1.68 -4.57
C ILE A 130 19.16 2.23 -5.78
N ALA A 131 18.36 3.29 -5.59
CA ALA A 131 17.47 3.78 -6.62
C ALA A 131 17.42 5.30 -6.69
N HIS A 132 17.09 5.82 -7.88
CA HIS A 132 16.86 7.25 -8.15
C HIS A 132 15.42 7.69 -7.94
N LYS A 133 14.49 6.75 -7.72
CA LYS A 133 13.09 7.03 -7.42
C LYS A 133 12.68 6.18 -6.23
N ILE A 134 12.09 6.79 -5.22
CA ILE A 134 11.62 6.11 -4.02
C ILE A 134 10.16 6.50 -3.86
N VAL A 135 9.30 5.51 -3.68
CA VAL A 135 7.88 5.76 -3.45
C VAL A 135 7.53 5.17 -2.10
N MET A 136 6.88 5.94 -1.23
CA MET A 136 6.46 5.53 0.10
C MET A 136 4.94 5.60 0.21
N PHE A 137 4.29 4.46 0.45
CA PHE A 137 2.85 4.39 0.74
C PHE A 137 2.60 4.43 2.26
N LEU A 138 1.96 5.50 2.73
CA LEU A 138 1.94 5.90 4.13
C LEU A 138 0.52 6.14 4.67
N PRO A 139 0.31 6.05 6.00
CA PRO A 139 -0.95 6.39 6.63
C PRO A 139 -1.46 7.78 6.24
N ARG A 140 -2.78 7.91 6.05
CA ARG A 140 -3.46 9.17 5.67
C ARG A 140 -3.20 10.36 6.59
N ASN A 141 -2.78 10.09 7.83
CA ASN A 141 -2.49 11.07 8.87
C ASN A 141 -0.97 11.30 9.06
N VAL A 142 -0.14 10.92 8.09
CA VAL A 142 1.30 11.16 8.13
C VAL A 142 1.65 12.65 8.24
N ASP A 143 2.70 12.94 9.00
CA ASP A 143 3.28 14.28 9.05
C ASP A 143 3.98 14.62 7.73
N LEU A 144 3.39 15.55 6.97
CA LEU A 144 3.94 15.97 5.67
C LEU A 144 5.25 16.76 5.81
N ASN A 145 5.49 17.44 6.93
CA ASN A 145 6.73 18.16 7.15
C ASN A 145 7.91 17.19 7.23
N GLN A 146 7.70 16.02 7.85
CA GLN A 146 8.74 14.98 7.92
C GLN A 146 9.11 14.43 6.54
N LEU A 147 8.15 14.38 5.60
CA LEU A 147 8.44 13.98 4.21
C LEU A 147 9.29 15.05 3.51
N ALA A 148 8.95 16.33 3.69
CA ALA A 148 9.74 17.42 3.14
C ALA A 148 11.17 17.43 3.72
N GLU A 149 11.31 17.24 5.03
CA GLU A 149 12.59 17.11 5.73
C GLU A 149 13.44 15.95 5.16
N LEU A 150 12.82 14.79 4.87
CA LEU A 150 13.53 13.69 4.22
C LEU A 150 14.11 14.12 2.86
N SER A 151 13.31 14.79 2.02
CA SER A 151 13.75 15.27 0.71
C SER A 151 14.93 16.23 0.80
N LEU A 152 14.95 17.09 1.83
CA LEU A 152 16.00 18.09 2.07
C LEU A 152 17.24 17.53 2.78
N SER A 153 17.11 16.39 3.45
CA SER A 153 18.23 15.76 4.18
C SER A 153 19.26 15.04 3.29
N ALA A 154 18.99 14.94 1.99
CA ALA A 154 19.87 14.27 1.05
C ALA A 154 21.01 15.19 0.58
N ASP A 155 22.20 14.61 0.36
CA ASP A 155 23.39 15.36 -0.11
C ASP A 155 23.16 16.07 -1.46
N HIS A 156 22.26 15.51 -2.29
CA HIS A 156 21.76 16.12 -3.52
C HIS A 156 20.28 16.41 -3.36
N PRO A 157 19.72 17.47 -3.99
CA PRO A 157 18.31 17.76 -3.88
C PRO A 157 17.45 16.62 -4.47
N TRP A 158 16.55 16.09 -3.66
CA TRP A 158 15.48 15.21 -4.13
C TRP A 158 14.20 16.03 -4.28
N SER A 159 13.46 15.78 -5.35
CA SER A 159 12.10 16.30 -5.50
C SER A 159 11.13 15.42 -4.72
N LEU A 160 10.10 16.03 -4.14
CA LEU A 160 9.03 15.35 -3.42
C LEU A 160 7.68 15.74 -4.02
N GLU A 161 6.94 14.73 -4.49
CA GLU A 161 5.53 14.84 -4.85
C GLU A 161 4.69 14.03 -3.85
N VAL A 162 3.58 14.61 -3.37
CA VAL A 162 2.68 13.96 -2.41
C VAL A 162 1.29 13.79 -3.02
N GLU A 163 0.83 12.56 -3.08
CA GLU A 163 -0.48 12.16 -3.60
C GLU A 163 -1.39 11.66 -2.47
N LYS A 164 -2.67 12.03 -2.51
CA LYS A 164 -3.68 11.54 -1.58
C LYS A 164 -4.51 10.45 -2.25
N ASN A 165 -4.57 9.27 -1.64
CA ASN A 165 -5.29 8.13 -2.18
C ASN A 165 -6.70 8.05 -1.62
N PHE A 166 -7.70 8.13 -2.50
CA PHE A 166 -9.11 8.06 -2.14
C PHE A 166 -9.73 6.75 -2.62
N LEU A 167 -10.65 6.22 -1.82
CA LEU A 167 -11.45 5.06 -2.18
C LEU A 167 -12.87 5.28 -1.66
N ASN A 168 -13.85 5.20 -2.56
CA ASN A 168 -15.26 5.51 -2.27
C ASN A 168 -15.43 6.87 -1.57
N GLY A 169 -14.74 7.91 -2.08
CA GLY A 169 -14.77 9.27 -1.55
C GLY A 169 -14.05 9.48 -0.22
N LYS A 170 -13.45 8.44 0.37
CA LYS A 170 -12.73 8.54 1.66
C LYS A 170 -11.23 8.48 1.45
N LEU A 171 -10.50 9.40 2.10
CA LEU A 171 -9.04 9.37 2.14
C LEU A 171 -8.56 8.10 2.87
N LYS A 172 -7.77 7.27 2.19
CA LYS A 172 -7.24 6.02 2.72
C LYS A 172 -5.80 6.17 3.18
N ALA A 173 -4.98 6.81 2.36
CA ALA A 173 -3.54 6.87 2.53
C ALA A 173 -2.94 8.08 1.79
N VAL A 174 -1.65 8.30 1.99
CA VAL A 174 -0.82 9.26 1.26
C VAL A 174 0.32 8.48 0.59
N THR A 175 0.62 8.78 -0.67
CA THR A 175 1.81 8.28 -1.36
C THR A 175 2.79 9.43 -1.54
N ALA A 176 4.02 9.26 -1.08
CA ALA A 176 5.11 10.20 -1.31
C ALA A 176 6.04 9.64 -2.39
N TYR A 177 6.28 10.41 -3.45
CA TYR A 177 7.20 10.08 -4.54
C TYR A 177 8.41 10.98 -4.42
N PHE A 178 9.56 10.40 -4.12
CA PHE A 178 10.85 11.05 -4.10
C PHE A 178 11.61 10.71 -5.37
N SER A 179 12.16 11.71 -6.06
CA SER A 179 13.03 11.47 -7.23
C SER A 179 14.32 12.24 -7.10
N ALA A 180 15.45 11.60 -7.42
CA ALA A 180 16.74 12.25 -7.49
C ALA A 180 16.69 13.31 -8.61
N THR A 181 17.04 14.55 -8.28
CA THR A 181 17.12 15.60 -9.30
C THR A 181 18.43 15.40 -10.04
N THR A 182 18.39 15.07 -11.33
CA THR A 182 19.57 15.17 -12.18
C THR A 182 19.90 16.65 -12.34
N VAL A 183 21.04 17.08 -11.85
CA VAL A 183 21.63 18.34 -12.30
C VAL A 183 22.01 18.06 -13.75
N GLU A 184 21.22 18.53 -14.71
CA GLU A 184 21.70 18.62 -16.08
C GLU A 184 22.93 19.53 -16.04
N GLY A 185 24.11 18.93 -16.16
CA GLY A 185 25.33 19.68 -16.37
C GLY A 185 25.14 20.46 -17.65
N ASN A 186 25.16 21.79 -17.56
CA ASN A 186 25.41 22.64 -18.71
C ASN A 186 26.85 22.36 -19.20
N GLU A 187 27.07 21.26 -19.89
CA GLU A 187 28.17 21.19 -20.84
C GLU A 187 27.77 22.11 -22.00
N SER A 188 28.28 23.34 -21.93
CA SER A 188 28.27 24.25 -23.06
C SER A 188 29.23 23.68 -24.13
N PRO A 189 28.87 23.69 -25.42
CA PRO A 189 29.73 23.22 -26.50
C PRO A 189 31.02 24.04 -26.63
#